data_AF-A0A8H7N9A4-F1
#
_entry.id   AF-A0A8H7N9A4-F1
#
_cell.length_a   1.000
_cell.length_b   1.000
_cell.length_c   1.000
_cell.angle_alpha   90.00
_cell.angle_beta   90.00
_cell.angle_gamma   90.00
#
_symmetry.space_group_name_H-M   'P 1'
#
loop_
_entity.id
_entity.type
_entity.pdbx_description
1 polymer ?
#
loop_
_entity_poly.entity_id
_entity_poly.type
_entity_poly.pdbx_seq_one_letter_code
_entity_poly.pdbx_strand_id
1 'polypeptide(L)'
;MDARLSDAFCGQMIQAASSRDTPSILRQAAVAYLASFVARGANVPRESVREIFSLLIAHMDEYQRRHESICRGPDLRRFFFYYSLVQAAMYIFCFRWQDLVESAPEFVDPEDPASYLGHELDWTGSIRQGLSVHIFGKFNPLKVCAPVIVEEFAKLAHRLRFMYVYPLVESNKRLRLTQYMNTYATGGALRDAGNETSDESSLQLDPFFPFDPYQLPVSKRWLEGDYLHWRAVRGLNEDEEDDDSDNMDDDEELENFDEGTATDSDGD
;
A
#
# COMPACT_ATOMS: atom_id res chain seq x y z
N MET A 1 20.93 12.44 -0.09
CA MET A 1 20.75 11.98 1.31
C MET A 1 21.98 11.17 1.74
N ASP A 2 22.51 11.33 2.96
CA ASP A 2 23.59 10.47 3.47
C ASP A 2 23.03 9.07 3.74
N ALA A 3 23.59 8.04 3.10
CA ALA A 3 23.16 6.64 3.24
C ALA A 3 23.10 6.18 4.70
N ARG A 4 23.94 6.75 5.57
CA ARG A 4 23.96 6.46 7.01
C ARG A 4 22.68 6.90 7.73
N LEU A 5 22.05 7.98 7.29
CA LEU A 5 20.81 8.48 7.90
C LEU A 5 19.62 7.61 7.49
N SER A 6 19.57 7.18 6.23
CA SER A 6 18.56 6.25 5.75
C SER A 6 18.63 4.91 6.48
N ASP A 7 19.85 4.37 6.64
CA ASP A 7 20.08 3.13 7.37
C ASP A 7 19.72 3.26 8.85
N ALA A 8 20.13 4.35 9.51
CA ALA A 8 19.75 4.62 10.90
C ALA A 8 18.24 4.75 11.09
N PHE A 9 17.53 5.40 10.15
CA PHE A 9 16.08 5.51 10.17
C PHE A 9 15.41 4.14 10.01
N CYS A 10 15.79 3.36 8.99
CA CYS A 10 15.28 2.01 8.77
C CYS A 10 15.53 1.12 9.99
N GLY A 11 16.75 1.14 10.53
CA GLY A 11 17.12 0.38 11.72
C GLY A 11 16.28 0.73 12.95
N GLN A 12 16.02 2.03 13.20
CA GLN A 12 15.16 2.46 14.29
C GLN A 12 13.70 2.01 14.10
N MET A 13 13.15 2.12 12.89
CA MET A 13 11.79 1.67 12.61
C MET A 13 11.66 0.15 12.75
N ILE A 14 12.65 -0.60 12.29
CA ILE A 14 12.74 -2.06 12.48
C ILE A 14 12.76 -2.43 13.96
N GLN A 15 13.61 -1.74 14.74
CA GLN A 15 13.69 -1.96 16.19
C GLN A 15 12.34 -1.66 16.86
N ALA A 16 11.71 -0.53 16.51
CA ALA A 16 10.42 -0.14 17.06
C ALA A 16 9.32 -1.16 16.70
N ALA A 17 9.28 -1.67 15.47
CA ALA A 17 8.33 -2.69 15.02
C ALA A 17 8.55 -4.07 15.67
N SER A 18 9.81 -4.40 15.97
CA SER A 18 10.22 -5.71 16.52
C SER A 18 10.15 -5.78 18.04
N SER A 19 10.34 -4.67 18.74
CA SER A 19 10.36 -4.61 20.19
C SER A 19 9.01 -4.99 20.79
N ARG A 20 9.03 -5.90 21.76
CA ARG A 20 7.83 -6.31 22.53
C ARG A 20 7.41 -5.27 23.57
N ASP A 21 8.34 -4.40 23.96
CA ASP A 21 8.09 -3.33 24.93
C ASP A 21 7.37 -2.13 24.28
N THR A 22 7.39 -2.05 22.95
CA THR A 22 6.69 -1.03 22.19
C THR A 22 5.19 -1.34 22.11
N PRO A 23 4.30 -0.41 22.48
CA PRO A 23 2.86 -0.54 22.28
C PRO A 23 2.48 -0.89 20.83
N SER A 24 1.44 -1.72 20.64
CA SER A 24 1.03 -2.20 19.31
C SER A 24 0.78 -1.08 18.30
N ILE A 25 0.23 0.06 18.74
CA ILE A 25 -0.03 1.23 17.89
C ILE A 25 1.27 1.86 17.37
N LEU A 26 2.32 1.90 18.20
CA LEU A 26 3.62 2.43 17.80
C LEU A 26 4.38 1.44 16.90
N ARG A 27 4.21 0.13 17.13
CA ARG A 27 4.76 -0.91 16.25
C ARG A 27 4.13 -0.83 14.85
N GLN A 28 2.81 -0.64 14.79
CA GLN A 28 2.09 -0.40 13.55
C GLN A 28 2.60 0.86 12.84
N ALA A 29 2.68 1.99 13.56
CA ALA A 29 3.17 3.23 12.99
C ALA A 29 4.58 3.05 12.41
N ALA A 30 5.48 2.39 13.15
CA ALA A 30 6.83 2.08 12.68
C ALA A 30 6.83 1.27 11.38
N VAL A 31 5.95 0.26 11.25
CA VAL A 31 5.78 -0.50 9.99
C VAL A 31 5.28 0.39 8.86
N ALA A 32 4.30 1.25 9.10
CA ALA A 32 3.77 2.16 8.08
C ALA A 32 4.82 3.18 7.61
N TYR A 33 5.56 3.78 8.54
CA TYR A 33 6.68 4.69 8.23
C TYR A 33 7.79 3.97 7.46
N LEU A 34 8.18 2.76 7.89
CA LEU A 34 9.19 1.96 7.21
C LEU A 34 8.77 1.62 5.78
N ALA A 35 7.57 1.08 5.60
CA ALA A 35 7.06 0.68 4.29
C ALA A 35 6.91 1.87 3.35
N SER A 36 6.39 2.98 3.86
CA SER A 36 6.23 4.21 3.10
C SER A 36 7.57 4.79 2.67
N PHE A 37 8.59 4.80 3.55
CA PHE A 37 9.93 5.25 3.21
C PHE A 37 10.60 4.38 2.16
N VAL A 38 10.51 3.04 2.30
CA VAL A 38 11.11 2.09 1.35
C VAL A 38 10.43 2.16 -0.01
N ALA A 39 9.11 2.29 -0.05
CA ALA A 39 8.36 2.39 -1.30
C ALA A 39 8.62 3.72 -2.04
N ARG A 40 8.70 4.84 -1.31
CA ARG A 40 8.77 6.19 -1.88
C ARG A 40 10.17 6.78 -1.97
N GLY A 41 11.15 6.24 -1.24
CA GLY A 41 12.51 6.76 -1.25
C GLY A 41 13.27 6.35 -2.51
N ALA A 42 13.54 7.30 -3.40
CA ALA A 42 14.23 7.06 -4.67
C ALA A 42 15.68 6.56 -4.46
N ASN A 43 16.33 7.01 -3.39
CA ASN A 43 17.73 6.68 -3.07
C ASN A 43 17.89 5.45 -2.16
N VAL A 44 16.81 4.71 -1.87
CA VAL A 44 16.90 3.51 -1.03
C VAL A 44 17.52 2.38 -1.85
N PRO A 45 18.66 1.79 -1.43
CA PRO A 45 19.33 0.73 -2.18
C PRO A 45 18.47 -0.53 -2.32
N ARG A 46 18.60 -1.21 -3.45
CA ARG A 46 17.94 -2.50 -3.74
C ARG A 46 18.13 -3.53 -2.63
N GLU A 47 19.34 -3.65 -2.10
CA GLU A 47 19.66 -4.58 -1.02
C GLU A 47 18.83 -4.28 0.24
N SER A 48 18.72 -3.02 0.65
CA SER A 48 17.90 -2.61 1.78
C SER A 48 16.42 -2.89 1.56
N VAL A 49 15.89 -2.69 0.34
CA VAL A 49 14.50 -3.07 0.01
C VAL A 49 14.28 -4.55 0.24
N ARG A 50 15.17 -5.40 -0.29
CA ARG A 50 15.08 -6.87 -0.18
C ARG A 50 15.18 -7.35 1.28
N GLU A 51 16.11 -6.77 2.05
CA GLU A 51 16.27 -7.08 3.46
C GLU A 51 15.01 -6.72 4.26
N ILE A 52 14.48 -5.51 4.05
CA ILE A 52 13.27 -5.04 4.75
C ILE A 52 12.07 -5.89 4.33
N PHE A 53 11.91 -6.22 3.06
CA PHE A 53 10.83 -7.08 2.58
C PHE A 53 10.90 -8.49 3.20
N SER A 54 12.11 -9.07 3.24
CA SER A 54 12.35 -10.39 3.86
C SER A 54 12.07 -10.36 5.37
N LEU A 55 12.43 -9.26 6.04
CA LEU A 55 12.16 -9.06 7.45
C LEU A 55 10.64 -8.97 7.73
N LEU A 56 9.88 -8.24 6.89
CA LEU A 56 8.42 -8.19 7.01
C LEU A 56 7.82 -9.59 6.90
N ILE A 57 8.27 -10.42 5.95
CA ILE A 57 7.84 -11.82 5.83
C ILE A 57 8.19 -12.62 7.09
N ALA A 58 9.41 -12.51 7.59
CA ALA A 58 9.82 -13.21 8.81
C ALA A 58 8.95 -12.82 10.02
N HIS A 59 8.55 -11.54 10.14
CA HIS A 59 7.62 -11.10 11.17
C HIS A 59 6.20 -11.66 10.97
N MET A 60 5.72 -11.74 9.73
CA MET A 60 4.44 -12.37 9.41
C MET A 60 4.44 -13.86 9.74
N ASP A 61 5.51 -14.58 9.42
CA ASP A 61 5.72 -16.01 9.76
C ASP A 61 5.69 -16.24 11.27
N GLU A 62 6.43 -15.43 12.02
CA GLU A 62 6.45 -15.51 13.48
C GLU A 62 5.08 -15.17 14.08
N TYR A 63 4.36 -14.19 13.52
CA TYR A 63 3.02 -13.84 13.97
C TYR A 63 2.02 -14.98 13.69
N GLN A 64 2.05 -15.54 12.48
CA GLN A 64 1.20 -16.66 12.08
C GLN A 64 1.44 -17.86 12.99
N ARG A 65 2.71 -18.28 13.21
CA ARG A 65 3.03 -19.42 14.09
C ARG A 65 2.46 -19.27 15.51
N ARG A 66 2.38 -18.05 16.04
CA ARG A 66 1.83 -17.79 17.38
C ARG A 66 0.30 -17.74 17.42
N HIS A 67 -0.36 -17.32 16.35
CA HIS A 67 -1.80 -17.01 16.37
C HIS A 67 -2.66 -17.89 15.46
N GLU A 68 -2.06 -18.77 14.66
CA GLU A 68 -2.81 -19.61 13.72
C GLU A 68 -3.82 -20.53 14.42
N SER A 69 -3.46 -21.08 15.59
CA SER A 69 -4.35 -21.97 16.36
C SER A 69 -5.63 -21.29 16.84
N ILE A 70 -5.61 -19.96 16.99
CA ILE A 70 -6.73 -19.16 17.48
C ILE A 70 -7.43 -18.38 16.37
N CYS A 71 -6.91 -18.44 15.13
CA CYS A 71 -7.46 -17.77 13.97
C CYS A 71 -8.64 -18.56 13.40
N ARG A 72 -9.84 -17.97 13.48
CA ARG A 72 -11.08 -18.54 12.90
C ARG A 72 -11.50 -17.89 11.58
N GLY A 73 -10.72 -16.92 11.11
CA GLY A 73 -11.00 -16.14 9.92
C GLY A 73 -10.47 -14.70 10.06
N PRO A 74 -10.82 -13.81 9.13
CA PRO A 74 -10.37 -12.42 9.13
C PRO A 74 -10.96 -11.62 10.30
N ASP A 75 -10.10 -10.98 11.10
CA ASP A 75 -10.49 -10.17 12.26
C ASP A 75 -9.50 -9.02 12.48
N LEU A 76 -9.81 -7.85 11.91
CA LEU A 76 -8.95 -6.66 11.95
C LEU A 76 -8.59 -6.25 13.38
N ARG A 77 -9.57 -6.25 14.32
CA ARG A 77 -9.35 -5.78 15.68
C ARG A 77 -8.35 -6.67 16.42
N ARG A 78 -8.42 -7.97 16.18
CA ARG A 78 -7.58 -8.95 16.86
C ARG A 78 -6.19 -9.07 16.25
N PHE A 79 -6.10 -9.03 14.92
CA PHE A 79 -4.86 -9.26 14.18
C PHE A 79 -4.34 -8.01 13.48
N PHE A 80 -4.65 -6.83 14.04
CA PHE A 80 -4.36 -5.52 13.45
C PHE A 80 -2.91 -5.39 12.96
N PHE A 81 -1.95 -5.72 13.84
CA PHE A 81 -0.52 -5.62 13.53
C PHE A 81 -0.11 -6.55 12.38
N TYR A 82 -0.71 -7.74 12.28
CA TYR A 82 -0.45 -8.66 11.18
C TYR A 82 -0.94 -8.11 9.84
N TYR A 83 -2.15 -7.56 9.78
CA TYR A 83 -2.65 -6.92 8.57
C TYR A 83 -1.81 -5.71 8.16
N SER A 84 -1.27 -4.97 9.14
CA SER A 84 -0.35 -3.86 8.86
C SER A 84 0.94 -4.34 8.19
N LEU A 85 1.49 -5.48 8.61
CA LEU A 85 2.67 -6.09 7.97
C LEU A 85 2.35 -6.56 6.55
N VAL A 86 1.21 -7.22 6.33
CA VAL A 86 0.82 -7.70 5.00
C VAL A 86 0.56 -6.52 4.05
N GLN A 87 -0.15 -5.49 4.52
CA GLN A 87 -0.39 -4.26 3.75
C GLN A 87 0.91 -3.55 3.40
N ALA A 88 1.85 -3.45 4.34
CA ALA A 88 3.19 -2.93 4.08
C ALA A 88 3.95 -3.73 3.02
N ALA A 89 3.90 -5.07 3.08
CA ALA A 89 4.53 -5.92 2.07
C ALA A 89 3.89 -5.73 0.69
N MET A 90 2.56 -5.72 0.59
CA MET A 90 1.87 -5.46 -0.68
C MET A 90 2.21 -4.07 -1.23
N TYR A 91 2.24 -3.05 -0.38
CA TYR A 91 2.58 -1.69 -0.78
C TYR A 91 4.03 -1.58 -1.29
N ILE A 92 5.02 -2.12 -0.57
CA ILE A 92 6.40 -2.15 -1.06
C ILE A 92 6.50 -2.91 -2.38
N PHE A 93 5.81 -4.05 -2.51
CA PHE A 93 5.79 -4.81 -3.77
C PHE A 93 5.27 -3.95 -4.92
N CYS A 94 4.17 -3.23 -4.74
CA CYS A 94 3.59 -2.41 -5.80
C CYS A 94 4.59 -1.36 -6.33
N PHE A 95 5.37 -0.73 -5.44
CA PHE A 95 6.32 0.33 -5.83
C PHE A 95 7.70 -0.17 -6.23
N ARG A 96 8.16 -1.29 -5.66
CA ARG A 96 9.57 -1.73 -5.71
C ARG A 96 9.73 -3.17 -6.20
N TRP A 97 8.77 -3.71 -6.95
CA TRP A 97 8.87 -5.09 -7.45
C TRP A 97 10.14 -5.34 -8.28
N GLN A 98 10.63 -4.36 -9.05
CA GLN A 98 11.86 -4.49 -9.84
C GLN A 98 13.08 -4.79 -8.94
N ASP A 99 13.15 -4.17 -7.76
CA ASP A 99 14.22 -4.43 -6.78
C ASP A 99 14.15 -5.85 -6.21
N LEU A 100 12.95 -6.43 -6.18
CA LEU A 100 12.70 -7.78 -5.67
C LEU A 100 12.96 -8.90 -6.69
N VAL A 101 13.04 -8.57 -7.99
CA VAL A 101 13.54 -9.48 -9.02
C VAL A 101 15.03 -9.73 -8.74
N GLU A 102 15.51 -10.95 -8.84
CA GLU A 102 16.93 -11.34 -8.72
C GLU A 102 17.60 -11.28 -10.09
N SER A 103 17.07 -12.06 -11.03
CA SER A 103 17.47 -12.12 -12.42
C SER A 103 16.24 -12.04 -13.33
N ALA A 104 16.42 -11.37 -14.46
CA ALA A 104 15.48 -11.33 -15.57
C ALA A 104 16.20 -11.79 -16.85
N PRO A 105 15.47 -12.26 -17.87
CA PRO A 105 16.06 -12.60 -19.17
C PRO A 105 16.84 -11.45 -19.80
N GLU A 106 17.88 -11.74 -20.59
CA GLU A 106 18.80 -10.73 -21.17
C GLU A 106 18.14 -9.69 -22.08
N PHE A 107 16.97 -9.99 -22.64
CA PHE A 107 16.23 -9.07 -23.53
C PHE A 107 15.30 -8.11 -22.76
N VAL A 108 15.19 -8.25 -21.44
CA VAL A 108 14.42 -7.32 -20.59
C VAL A 108 15.27 -6.07 -20.37
N ASP A 109 14.70 -4.91 -20.63
CA ASP A 109 15.32 -3.62 -20.40
C ASP A 109 14.99 -3.14 -18.97
N PRO A 110 15.98 -2.99 -18.06
CA PRO A 110 15.73 -2.52 -16.70
C PRO A 110 15.11 -1.13 -16.61
N GLU A 111 15.33 -0.28 -17.61
CA GLU A 111 14.79 1.08 -17.67
C GLU A 111 13.34 1.12 -18.18
N ASP A 112 12.87 0.05 -18.82
CA ASP A 112 11.50 -0.12 -19.28
C ASP A 112 10.78 -1.20 -18.46
N PRO A 113 9.98 -0.84 -17.44
CA PRO A 113 9.28 -1.82 -16.62
C PRO A 113 8.26 -2.66 -17.42
N ALA A 114 7.76 -2.17 -18.56
CA ALA A 114 6.85 -2.95 -19.42
C ALA A 114 7.56 -4.13 -20.09
N SER A 115 8.88 -4.05 -20.30
CA SER A 115 9.69 -5.12 -20.91
C SER A 115 9.75 -6.40 -20.06
N TYR A 116 9.37 -6.33 -18.78
CA TYR A 116 9.29 -7.48 -17.88
C TYR A 116 8.01 -8.32 -18.09
N LEU A 117 7.02 -7.78 -18.81
CA LEU A 117 5.72 -8.41 -18.98
C LEU A 117 5.79 -9.74 -19.74
N GLY A 118 5.06 -10.74 -19.25
CA GLY A 118 4.95 -12.04 -19.94
C GLY A 118 6.17 -12.95 -19.80
N HIS A 119 7.21 -12.50 -19.09
CA HIS A 119 8.42 -13.28 -18.84
C HIS A 119 8.39 -13.96 -17.47
N GLU A 120 9.16 -15.03 -17.34
CA GLU A 120 9.40 -15.68 -16.05
C GLU A 120 10.54 -14.93 -15.36
N LEU A 121 10.27 -14.44 -14.15
CA LEU A 121 11.19 -13.66 -13.35
C LEU A 121 11.67 -14.50 -12.18
N ASP A 122 12.98 -14.46 -11.92
CA ASP A 122 13.53 -15.01 -10.70
C ASP A 122 13.35 -14.00 -9.58
N TRP A 123 12.73 -14.39 -8.48
CA TRP A 123 12.48 -13.51 -7.34
C TRP A 123 13.53 -13.77 -6.25
N THR A 124 13.92 -12.72 -5.55
CA THR A 124 14.96 -12.84 -4.51
C THR A 124 14.55 -13.79 -3.38
N GLY A 125 15.46 -14.67 -2.98
CA GLY A 125 15.26 -15.62 -1.88
C GLY A 125 13.96 -16.43 -1.98
N SER A 126 13.15 -16.42 -0.93
CA SER A 126 11.87 -17.15 -0.85
C SER A 126 10.67 -16.22 -0.72
N ILE A 127 10.79 -14.96 -1.16
CA ILE A 127 9.75 -13.94 -0.94
C ILE A 127 8.40 -14.34 -1.56
N ARG A 128 8.42 -14.99 -2.73
CA ARG A 128 7.20 -15.44 -3.44
C ARG A 128 6.47 -16.51 -2.64
N GLN A 129 7.21 -17.49 -2.13
CA GLN A 129 6.64 -18.56 -1.33
C GLN A 129 6.18 -18.05 0.04
N GLY A 130 7.00 -17.25 0.72
CA GLY A 130 6.68 -16.67 2.03
C GLY A 130 5.43 -15.81 1.98
N LEU A 131 5.33 -14.89 1.01
CA LEU A 131 4.14 -14.06 0.87
C LEU A 131 2.90 -14.89 0.46
N SER A 132 3.06 -15.89 -0.41
CA SER A 132 1.96 -16.77 -0.81
C SER A 132 1.29 -17.48 0.38
N VAL A 133 2.07 -17.97 1.36
CA VAL A 133 1.54 -18.61 2.57
C VAL A 133 0.61 -17.68 3.36
N HIS A 134 0.92 -16.39 3.40
CA HIS A 134 0.10 -15.40 4.08
C HIS A 134 -1.13 -14.98 3.27
N ILE A 135 -0.96 -14.76 1.97
CA ILE A 135 -2.04 -14.34 1.07
C ILE A 135 -3.16 -15.39 1.01
N PHE A 136 -2.80 -16.66 0.88
CA PHE A 136 -3.76 -17.78 0.84
C PHE A 136 -4.04 -18.37 2.24
N GLY A 137 -3.58 -17.71 3.31
CA GLY A 137 -3.73 -18.17 4.69
C GLY A 137 -5.11 -17.90 5.29
N LYS A 138 -5.38 -18.51 6.45
CA LYS A 138 -6.66 -18.39 7.20
C LYS A 138 -7.00 -16.97 7.64
N PHE A 139 -5.98 -16.11 7.78
CA PHE A 139 -6.16 -14.72 8.17
C PHE A 139 -6.82 -13.87 7.07
N ASN A 140 -6.80 -14.34 5.82
CA ASN A 140 -7.40 -13.70 4.64
C ASN A 140 -7.14 -12.19 4.56
N PRO A 141 -5.86 -11.77 4.43
CA PRO A 141 -5.49 -10.36 4.44
C PRO A 141 -6.09 -9.59 3.26
N LEU A 142 -6.37 -10.23 2.12
CA LEU A 142 -6.96 -9.57 0.95
C LEU A 142 -8.37 -9.02 1.18
N LYS A 143 -9.11 -9.52 2.19
CA LYS A 143 -10.42 -8.97 2.56
C LYS A 143 -10.29 -7.79 3.53
N VAL A 144 -9.22 -7.77 4.33
CA VAL A 144 -9.04 -6.83 5.44
C VAL A 144 -8.17 -5.63 5.08
N CYS A 145 -7.14 -5.80 4.27
CA CYS A 145 -6.29 -4.68 3.85
C CYS A 145 -7.06 -3.72 2.93
N ALA A 146 -6.54 -2.49 2.77
CA ALA A 146 -7.19 -1.46 1.97
C ALA A 146 -7.45 -1.96 0.52
N PRO A 147 -8.69 -1.83 0.00
CA PRO A 147 -9.05 -2.33 -1.34
C PRO A 147 -8.13 -1.82 -2.45
N VAL A 148 -7.80 -0.52 -2.43
CA VAL A 148 -6.94 0.12 -3.44
C VAL A 148 -5.55 -0.51 -3.52
N ILE A 149 -4.98 -0.97 -2.40
CA ILE A 149 -3.66 -1.64 -2.39
C ILE A 149 -3.81 -3.08 -2.88
N VAL A 150 -4.89 -3.76 -2.48
CA VAL A 150 -5.16 -5.14 -2.87
C VAL A 150 -5.40 -5.25 -4.38
N GLU A 151 -6.12 -4.29 -4.97
CA GLU A 151 -6.38 -4.20 -6.40
C GLU A 151 -5.08 -4.00 -7.19
N GLU A 152 -4.26 -3.02 -6.82
CA GLU A 152 -2.97 -2.78 -7.47
C GLU A 152 -2.01 -3.97 -7.31
N PHE A 153 -1.96 -4.56 -6.12
CA PHE A 153 -1.19 -5.77 -5.88
C PHE A 153 -1.68 -6.92 -6.77
N ALA A 154 -2.99 -7.12 -6.91
CA ALA A 154 -3.55 -8.18 -7.74
C ALA A 154 -3.24 -7.99 -9.23
N LYS A 155 -3.32 -6.75 -9.73
CA LYS A 155 -2.93 -6.38 -11.10
C LYS A 155 -1.47 -6.72 -11.35
N LEU A 156 -0.55 -6.17 -10.55
CA LEU A 156 0.89 -6.38 -10.71
C LEU A 156 1.30 -7.82 -10.50
N ALA A 157 0.82 -8.48 -9.44
CA ALA A 157 1.18 -9.86 -9.13
C ALA A 157 0.76 -10.83 -10.25
N HIS A 158 -0.36 -10.56 -10.91
CA HIS A 158 -0.80 -11.35 -12.06
C HIS A 158 0.06 -11.09 -13.29
N ARG A 159 0.24 -9.82 -13.68
CA ARG A 159 0.97 -9.42 -14.89
C ARG A 159 2.44 -9.84 -14.84
N LEU A 160 3.06 -9.79 -13.66
CA LEU A 160 4.44 -10.22 -13.41
C LEU A 160 4.56 -11.74 -13.14
N ARG A 161 3.48 -12.51 -13.27
CA ARG A 161 3.43 -13.96 -12.98
C ARG A 161 3.93 -14.32 -11.57
N PHE A 162 3.81 -13.39 -10.63
CA PHE A 162 4.24 -13.59 -9.24
C PHE A 162 3.26 -14.51 -8.49
N MET A 163 1.95 -14.20 -8.56
CA MET A 163 0.87 -15.05 -8.06
C MET A 163 -0.49 -14.63 -8.63
N TYR A 164 -1.44 -15.55 -8.69
CA TYR A 164 -2.79 -15.28 -9.19
C TYR A 164 -3.81 -15.25 -8.04
N VAL A 165 -4.25 -14.06 -7.66
CA VAL A 165 -5.11 -13.83 -6.47
C VAL A 165 -6.56 -13.46 -6.80
N TYR A 166 -6.89 -13.18 -8.07
CA TYR A 166 -8.24 -12.77 -8.48
C TYR A 166 -9.37 -13.71 -8.02
N PRO A 167 -9.25 -15.05 -8.09
CA PRO A 167 -10.30 -15.94 -7.58
C PRO A 167 -10.55 -15.76 -6.09
N LEU A 168 -9.49 -15.49 -5.32
CA LEU A 168 -9.58 -15.23 -3.88
C LEU A 168 -10.26 -13.88 -3.62
N VAL A 169 -9.85 -12.82 -4.33
CA VAL A 169 -10.48 -11.49 -4.24
C VAL A 169 -11.96 -11.56 -4.60
N GLU A 170 -12.33 -12.29 -5.65
CA GLU A 170 -13.72 -12.47 -6.06
C GLU A 170 -14.53 -13.25 -5.02
N SER A 171 -13.95 -14.29 -4.41
CA SER A 171 -14.59 -15.02 -3.32
C SER A 171 -14.81 -14.15 -2.08
N ASN A 172 -13.90 -13.22 -1.82
CA ASN A 172 -13.94 -12.30 -0.68
C ASN A 172 -15.11 -11.30 -0.76
N LYS A 173 -15.60 -10.96 -1.95
CA LYS A 173 -16.79 -10.11 -2.12
C LYS A 173 -18.05 -10.72 -1.47
N ARG A 174 -18.09 -12.04 -1.30
CA ARG A 174 -19.20 -12.77 -0.67
C ARG A 174 -19.04 -12.94 0.84
N LEU A 175 -17.84 -12.70 1.38
CA LEU A 175 -17.54 -12.82 2.79
C LEU A 175 -17.89 -11.52 3.51
N ARG A 176 -18.65 -11.62 4.60
CA ARG A 176 -18.96 -10.50 5.48
C ARG A 176 -18.07 -10.52 6.71
N LEU A 177 -17.30 -9.46 6.95
CA LEU A 177 -16.35 -9.40 8.07
C LEU A 177 -17.05 -9.47 9.44
N THR A 178 -18.28 -8.97 9.53
CA THR A 178 -19.13 -9.03 10.74
C THR A 178 -19.38 -10.45 11.25
N GLN A 179 -19.35 -11.46 10.37
CA GLN A 179 -19.56 -12.87 10.75
C GLN A 179 -18.44 -13.42 11.63
N TYR A 180 -17.23 -12.89 11.48
CA TYR A 180 -16.06 -13.34 12.23
C TYR A 180 -15.91 -12.63 13.58
N MET A 181 -16.52 -11.46 13.75
CA MET A 181 -16.53 -10.68 14.99
C MET A 181 -17.50 -11.24 16.05
N ASN A 182 -18.62 -11.84 15.62
CA ASN A 182 -19.74 -12.22 16.50
C ASN A 182 -19.50 -13.45 17.38
N THR A 183 -18.34 -14.10 17.29
CA THR A 183 -18.08 -15.32 18.08
C THR A 183 -17.59 -15.06 19.50
N TYR A 184 -17.32 -13.80 19.88
CA TYR A 184 -16.76 -13.44 21.19
C TYR A 184 -17.58 -12.43 22.00
N ALA A 185 -18.63 -11.82 21.43
CA ALA A 185 -19.50 -10.90 22.16
C ALA A 185 -20.72 -11.66 22.71
N THR A 186 -20.76 -11.82 24.02
CA THR A 186 -21.90 -12.30 24.80
C THR A 186 -23.21 -11.61 24.37
N GLY A 187 -24.07 -12.34 23.64
CA GLY A 187 -25.53 -12.23 23.67
C GLY A 187 -26.20 -10.88 23.36
N GLY A 188 -25.50 -9.89 22.79
CA GLY A 188 -26.05 -8.54 22.58
C GLY A 188 -26.53 -8.20 21.16
N ALA A 189 -26.10 -8.95 20.14
CA ALA A 189 -26.08 -8.46 18.76
C ALA A 189 -27.19 -9.01 17.83
N LEU A 190 -28.28 -9.60 18.36
CA LEU A 190 -29.41 -10.00 17.52
C LEU A 190 -30.27 -8.79 17.07
N ARG A 191 -29.97 -7.58 17.56
CA ARG A 191 -30.83 -6.40 17.36
C ARG A 191 -30.51 -5.55 16.13
N ASP A 192 -29.40 -5.81 15.43
CA ASP A 192 -28.97 -4.96 14.32
C ASP A 192 -28.83 -5.69 12.98
N ALA A 193 -29.28 -6.95 12.92
CA ALA A 193 -29.26 -7.75 11.70
C ALA A 193 -30.32 -7.34 10.66
N GLY A 194 -31.02 -6.23 10.89
CA GLY A 194 -32.04 -5.71 9.99
C GLY A 194 -31.81 -4.23 9.78
N ASN A 195 -31.19 -3.90 8.65
CA ASN A 195 -31.18 -2.57 8.03
C ASN A 195 -29.97 -1.65 8.25
N GLU A 196 -28.76 -2.18 8.14
CA GLU A 196 -27.64 -1.37 7.65
C GLU A 196 -26.90 -2.15 6.55
N THR A 197 -26.84 -1.58 5.36
CA THR A 197 -25.69 -1.68 4.46
C THR A 197 -24.47 -1.12 5.20
N SER A 198 -24.10 -1.79 6.29
CA SER A 198 -23.18 -1.31 7.31
C SER A 198 -21.79 -1.29 6.69
N ASP A 199 -21.21 -0.10 6.76
CA ASP A 199 -19.96 0.28 6.13
C ASP A 199 -18.81 -0.67 6.50
N GLU A 200 -18.56 -1.69 5.66
CA GLU A 200 -17.44 -2.64 5.83
C GLU A 200 -16.09 -1.92 5.80
N SER A 201 -16.02 -0.67 5.33
CA SER A 201 -14.82 0.16 5.36
C SER A 201 -14.24 0.27 6.78
N SER A 202 -15.11 0.38 7.80
CA SER A 202 -14.70 0.41 9.21
C SER A 202 -14.02 -0.87 9.72
N LEU A 203 -14.18 -1.97 8.99
CA LEU A 203 -13.59 -3.28 9.27
C LEU A 203 -12.40 -3.60 8.35
N GLN A 204 -12.07 -2.68 7.46
CA GLN A 204 -10.89 -2.71 6.61
C GLN A 204 -9.79 -1.81 7.18
N LEU A 205 -8.56 -2.11 6.81
CA LEU A 205 -7.40 -1.34 7.21
C LEU A 205 -7.30 -0.11 6.31
N ASP A 206 -7.10 1.05 6.91
CA ASP A 206 -6.87 2.28 6.17
C ASP A 206 -5.53 2.20 5.40
N PRO A 207 -5.45 2.74 4.17
CA PRO A 207 -4.21 2.85 3.41
C PRO A 207 -3.33 3.99 3.95
N PHE A 208 -3.04 4.01 5.25
CA PHE A 208 -2.25 5.06 5.88
C PHE A 208 -0.74 4.85 5.66
N PHE A 209 -0.15 5.64 4.76
CA PHE A 209 1.30 5.70 4.53
C PHE A 209 1.81 7.13 4.68
N PRO A 210 2.68 7.41 5.69
CA PRO A 210 3.07 8.78 6.03
C PRO A 210 3.79 9.58 4.95
N PHE A 211 4.46 8.91 4.01
CA PHE A 211 5.15 9.53 2.88
C PHE A 211 4.37 9.40 1.57
N ASP A 212 3.03 9.32 1.61
CA ASP A 212 2.20 9.51 0.42
C ASP A 212 2.36 10.93 -0.18
N PRO A 213 1.91 11.16 -1.44
CA PRO A 213 2.32 12.32 -2.22
C PRO A 213 2.15 13.64 -1.49
N TYR A 214 3.24 14.38 -1.40
CA TYR A 214 3.28 15.67 -0.73
C TYR A 214 2.67 16.76 -1.62
N GLN A 215 1.53 17.30 -1.19
CA GLN A 215 0.68 18.19 -2.00
C GLN A 215 1.01 19.69 -1.86
N LEU A 216 1.89 20.08 -0.94
CA LEU A 216 2.14 21.50 -0.67
C LEU A 216 2.96 22.14 -1.80
N PRO A 217 2.39 23.11 -2.56
CA PRO A 217 2.95 23.55 -3.84
C PRO A 217 4.33 24.21 -3.71
N VAL A 218 4.57 24.95 -2.63
CA VAL A 218 5.82 25.68 -2.43
C VAL A 218 6.97 24.76 -1.98
N SER A 219 6.69 23.78 -1.14
CA SER A 219 7.70 22.91 -0.53
C SER A 219 7.90 21.59 -1.27
N LYS A 220 6.98 21.19 -2.16
CA LYS A 220 7.10 19.95 -2.95
C LYS A 220 8.37 19.89 -3.79
N ARG A 221 8.86 21.03 -4.28
CA ARG A 221 10.11 21.12 -5.06
C ARG A 221 11.34 20.56 -4.35
N TRP A 222 11.35 20.51 -3.02
CA TRP A 222 12.48 19.98 -2.24
C TRP A 222 12.53 18.44 -2.24
N LEU A 223 11.47 17.78 -2.71
CA LEU A 223 11.39 16.32 -2.82
C LEU A 223 11.71 15.82 -4.24
N GLU A 224 11.92 16.74 -5.20
CA GLU A 224 12.29 16.39 -6.57
C GLU A 224 13.59 15.59 -6.59
N GLY A 225 13.57 14.42 -7.25
CA GLY A 225 14.71 13.50 -7.32
C GLY A 225 14.86 12.55 -6.13
N ASP A 226 14.33 12.89 -4.96
CA ASP A 226 14.38 12.03 -3.76
C ASP A 226 13.09 11.21 -3.55
N TYR A 227 12.02 11.55 -4.27
CA TYR A 227 10.70 10.93 -4.15
C TYR A 227 10.29 10.12 -5.39
N LEU A 228 9.87 8.88 -5.16
CA LEU A 228 9.37 7.95 -6.17
C LEU A 228 7.83 8.09 -6.28
N HIS A 229 7.39 8.67 -7.39
CA HIS A 229 5.99 8.77 -7.73
C HIS A 229 5.44 7.42 -8.20
N TRP A 230 4.17 7.18 -7.90
CA TRP A 230 3.45 6.07 -8.54
C TRP A 230 3.39 6.35 -10.04
N ARG A 231 3.75 5.36 -10.85
CA ARG A 231 3.72 5.45 -12.31
C ARG A 231 2.83 4.34 -12.83
N ALA A 232 1.83 4.72 -13.63
CA ALA A 232 1.18 3.76 -14.51
C ALA A 232 2.21 3.34 -15.58
N VAL A 233 2.34 2.04 -15.76
CA VAL A 233 3.16 1.40 -16.76
C VAL A 233 2.22 0.61 -17.66
N ARG A 234 2.29 0.92 -18.95
CA ARG A 234 1.51 0.26 -20.00
C ARG A 234 1.57 -1.24 -19.88
N GLY A 235 0.41 -1.88 -19.81
CA GLY A 235 0.27 -3.33 -19.71
C GLY A 235 0.54 -3.95 -18.33
N LEU A 236 1.02 -3.18 -17.34
CA LEU A 236 1.19 -3.61 -15.94
C LEU A 236 0.03 -3.13 -15.05
N ASN A 237 -0.18 -1.82 -14.99
CA ASN A 237 -1.16 -1.15 -14.11
C ASN A 237 -1.90 0.01 -14.81
N GLU A 238 -1.59 0.32 -16.06
CA GLU A 238 -2.41 1.19 -16.93
C GLU A 238 -3.54 0.33 -17.53
N ASP A 239 -4.80 0.69 -17.27
CA ASP A 239 -5.96 0.00 -17.85
C ASP A 239 -6.05 0.38 -19.35
N GLU A 240 -6.26 -0.60 -20.24
CA GLU A 240 -6.28 -0.40 -21.70
C GLU A 240 -7.52 0.38 -22.21
N GLU A 241 -8.31 1.00 -21.32
CA GLU A 241 -9.60 1.62 -21.61
C GLU A 241 -9.73 3.11 -21.18
N ASP A 242 -8.63 3.83 -20.91
CA ASP A 242 -8.70 5.29 -20.71
C ASP A 242 -8.04 6.04 -21.90
N ASP A 243 -8.76 6.07 -23.03
CA ASP A 243 -8.54 7.04 -24.13
C ASP A 243 -9.65 8.11 -24.09
N ASP A 244 -9.98 8.62 -22.89
CA ASP A 244 -10.73 9.87 -22.74
C ASP A 244 -9.71 11.00 -22.58
N SER A 245 -9.31 11.53 -23.73
CA SER A 245 -8.55 12.77 -23.86
C SER A 245 -9.39 13.97 -23.42
N ASP A 246 -9.55 14.19 -22.12
CA ASP A 246 -10.00 15.49 -21.61
C ASP A 246 -8.78 16.38 -21.33
N ASN A 247 -8.15 16.84 -22.42
CA ASN A 247 -7.40 18.10 -22.40
C ASN A 247 -8.42 19.23 -22.27
N MET A 248 -8.82 19.55 -21.04
CA MET A 248 -9.31 20.89 -20.76
C MET A 248 -8.08 21.79 -20.59
N ASP A 249 -7.70 22.43 -21.70
CA ASP A 249 -6.97 23.70 -21.67
C ASP A 249 -7.84 24.71 -20.89
N ASP A 250 -7.60 24.84 -19.59
CA ASP A 250 -8.00 26.03 -18.83
C ASP A 250 -7.03 27.15 -19.22
N ASP A 251 -7.30 27.77 -20.37
CA ASP A 251 -6.85 29.12 -20.68
C ASP A 251 -7.56 30.08 -19.68
N GLU A 252 -6.97 30.29 -18.51
CA GLU A 252 -7.33 31.40 -17.63
C GLU A 252 -6.85 32.72 -18.28
N GLU A 253 -7.69 33.30 -19.16
CA GLU A 253 -7.63 34.71 -19.50
C GLU A 253 -7.83 35.54 -18.22
N LEU A 254 -6.72 36.05 -17.69
CA LEU A 254 -6.71 37.07 -16.63
C LEU A 254 -7.31 38.37 -17.17
N GLU A 255 -8.63 38.52 -17.08
CA GLU A 255 -9.30 39.80 -17.28
C GLU A 255 -8.88 40.80 -16.19
N ASN A 256 -8.21 41.85 -16.64
CA ASN A 256 -7.86 43.06 -15.91
C ASN A 256 -9.07 43.63 -15.12
N PHE A 257 -9.03 43.51 -13.80
CA PHE A 257 -9.81 44.36 -12.91
C PHE A 257 -9.14 45.75 -12.83
N ASP A 258 -9.57 46.67 -13.68
CA ASP A 258 -9.42 48.12 -13.45
C ASP A 258 -10.81 48.71 -13.20
N GLU A 259 -11.23 48.74 -11.93
CA GLU A 259 -12.44 49.46 -11.52
C GLU A 259 -12.04 50.69 -10.72
N GLY A 260 -11.81 51.78 -11.45
CA GLY A 260 -11.69 53.12 -10.90
C GLY A 260 -13.00 53.57 -10.27
N THR A 261 -12.97 53.85 -8.97
CA THR A 261 -14.06 54.55 -8.28
C THR A 261 -13.60 55.95 -7.90
N ALA A 262 -14.01 56.92 -8.72
CA ALA A 262 -14.03 58.34 -8.36
C ALA A 262 -15.35 58.92 -8.85
N THR A 263 -16.28 59.17 -7.93
CA THR A 263 -17.26 60.24 -8.08
C THR A 263 -17.38 61.00 -6.77
N ASP A 264 -16.78 62.18 -6.79
CA ASP A 264 -17.11 63.34 -5.99
C ASP A 264 -18.49 63.85 -6.44
N SER A 265 -19.38 64.18 -5.50
CA SER A 265 -20.46 65.15 -5.76
C SER A 265 -20.88 65.87 -4.48
N ASP A 266 -20.47 67.13 -4.39
CA ASP A 266 -20.95 68.16 -3.46
C ASP A 266 -22.39 68.65 -3.78
N GLY A 267 -23.07 69.17 -2.76
CA GLY A 267 -24.26 70.05 -2.81
C GLY A 267 -25.56 69.38 -2.33
N ASP A 268 -26.26 69.85 -1.28
CA ASP A 268 -26.55 71.22 -0.83
C ASP A 268 -26.76 71.26 0.70
#